data_AF-A0A194PQM7-F1
#
_entry.id   AF-A0A194PQM7-F1
#
_cell.length_a   1.000
_cell.length_b   1.000
_cell.length_c   1.000
_cell.angle_alpha   90.00
_cell.angle_beta   90.00
_cell.angle_gamma   90.00
#
_symmetry.space_group_name_H-M   'P 1'
#
loop_
_entity.id
_entity.type
_entity.pdbx_description
1 polymer ?
#
loop_
_entity_poly.entity_id
_entity_poly.type
_entity_poly.pdbx_seq_one_letter_code
_entity_poly.pdbx_strand_id
1 'polypeptide(L)'
;MVKCSRKGFSLSDLWVSSHDKLSDFYLSAWQRGESPVPLLLVRLALAAVASGILIWSLVAGAGPYWLIYLTNWGLLLVTMMTLSGLLVSCMSLCRPLTDAVELPWYVSMYWLMYNITVSIAIMITLLYWILLFDPEETNDGSSQGDIWLDVATHGINSCITLVEVLAARTPARLLHVYQPLGVGLWYAAFSAVYYAAGGTDGNGYPFIYEILDWRQGARAGTVVAASTACLIVIYVLVWGTTLCREKLSLATIRTTSHTLPLTPPDPHTQIV
;
A
#
# COMPACT_ATOMS: atom_id res chain seq x y z
N MET A 1 25.35 19.81 -12.77
CA MET A 1 25.29 19.14 -14.09
C MET A 1 24.62 17.78 -13.90
N VAL A 2 23.30 17.71 -14.08
CA VAL A 2 22.54 16.45 -13.89
C VAL A 2 22.83 15.56 -15.09
N LYS A 3 23.69 14.54 -14.91
CA LYS A 3 23.82 13.47 -15.90
C LYS A 3 22.49 12.72 -15.92
N CYS A 4 21.61 13.12 -16.82
CA CYS A 4 20.45 12.34 -17.21
C CYS A 4 20.98 11.14 -18.01
N SER A 5 21.54 10.16 -17.30
CA SER A 5 21.86 8.88 -17.89
C SER A 5 20.53 8.29 -18.35
N ARG A 6 20.31 8.22 -19.67
CA ARG A 6 19.24 7.40 -20.24
C ARG A 6 19.58 5.95 -19.91
N LYS A 7 19.27 5.49 -18.69
CA LYS A 7 19.18 4.06 -18.40
C LYS A 7 18.17 3.52 -19.42
N GLY A 8 18.62 2.61 -20.30
CA GLY A 8 17.75 1.99 -21.28
C GLY A 8 16.61 1.27 -20.55
N PHE A 9 15.40 1.37 -21.08
CA PHE A 9 14.26 0.61 -20.58
C PHE A 9 14.54 -0.89 -20.72
N SER A 10 14.48 -1.63 -19.62
CA SER A 10 14.56 -3.09 -19.60
C SER A 10 13.22 -3.69 -19.20
N LEU A 11 12.89 -4.89 -19.69
CA LEU A 11 11.70 -5.63 -19.25
C LEU A 11 11.72 -5.91 -17.73
N SER A 12 12.90 -6.00 -17.13
CA SER A 12 13.06 -6.13 -15.68
C SER A 12 12.53 -4.91 -14.91
N ASP A 13 12.43 -3.73 -15.54
CA ASP A 13 11.92 -2.51 -14.90
C ASP A 13 10.39 -2.51 -14.74
N LEU A 14 9.70 -3.40 -15.45
CA LEU A 14 8.25 -3.61 -15.29
C LEU A 14 7.95 -4.42 -14.03
N TRP A 15 8.91 -5.21 -13.52
CA TRP A 15 8.70 -6.09 -12.38
C TRP A 15 9.46 -5.63 -11.13
N VAL A 16 9.04 -6.14 -9.99
CA VAL A 16 9.58 -5.79 -8.67
C VAL A 16 10.82 -6.62 -8.27
N SER A 17 11.61 -7.10 -9.23
CA SER A 17 12.75 -7.99 -8.96
C SER A 17 14.10 -7.29 -8.79
N SER A 18 14.23 -6.03 -9.23
CA SER A 18 15.50 -5.31 -9.16
C SER A 18 15.36 -3.85 -8.74
N HIS A 19 16.27 -3.42 -7.88
CA HIS A 19 16.40 -2.05 -7.44
C HIS A 19 17.86 -1.74 -7.08
N ASP A 20 18.29 -0.49 -7.26
CA ASP A 20 19.71 -0.12 -7.14
C ASP A 20 20.25 -0.30 -5.71
N LYS A 21 19.41 -0.13 -4.67
CA LYS A 21 19.81 -0.24 -3.27
C LYS A 21 18.81 -1.05 -2.47
N LEU A 22 19.26 -2.14 -1.86
CA LEU A 22 18.38 -2.95 -1.01
C LEU A 22 17.98 -2.20 0.28
N SER A 23 18.84 -1.30 0.73
CA SER A 23 18.61 -0.46 1.92
C SER A 23 17.39 0.45 1.83
N ASP A 24 16.92 0.80 0.63
CA ASP A 24 15.72 1.62 0.47
C ASP A 24 14.43 0.90 0.92
N PHE A 25 14.46 -0.43 1.07
CA PHE A 25 13.30 -1.21 1.53
C PHE A 25 13.21 -1.38 3.04
N TYR A 26 14.28 -1.11 3.79
CA TYR A 26 14.31 -1.28 5.25
C TYR A 26 14.79 -0.06 6.03
N LEU A 27 15.31 0.98 5.36
CA LEU A 27 15.70 2.24 6.00
C LEU A 27 14.58 3.28 5.93
N SER A 28 14.46 4.05 7.02
CA SER A 28 13.56 5.21 7.08
C SER A 28 14.06 6.34 6.19
N ALA A 29 13.15 7.09 5.58
CA ALA A 29 13.48 8.34 4.90
C ALA A 29 14.02 9.38 5.91
N TRP A 30 13.67 9.29 7.19
CA TRP A 30 13.96 10.33 8.18
C TRP A 30 15.12 9.98 9.12
N GLN A 31 16.14 9.29 8.61
CA GLN A 31 17.33 8.93 9.38
C GLN A 31 18.64 9.16 8.62
N ARG A 32 19.72 9.42 9.37
CA ARG A 32 21.08 9.57 8.84
C ARG A 32 21.86 8.26 8.76
N GLY A 33 21.67 7.39 9.75
CA GLY A 33 22.39 6.11 9.85
C GLY A 33 21.80 5.00 8.99
N GLU A 34 22.48 3.86 9.02
CA GLU A 34 22.10 2.63 8.32
C GLU A 34 21.37 1.63 9.24
N SER A 35 21.00 2.06 10.46
CA SER A 35 20.20 1.22 11.36
C SER A 35 18.80 1.01 10.79
N PRO A 36 18.31 -0.24 10.72
CA PRO A 36 16.93 -0.52 10.31
C PRO A 36 15.90 -0.27 11.43
N VAL A 37 16.36 -0.04 12.67
CA VAL A 37 15.50 0.02 13.87
C VAL A 37 14.41 1.11 13.77
N PRO A 38 14.66 2.34 13.29
CA PRO A 38 13.61 3.35 13.24
C PRO A 38 12.41 2.97 12.37
N LEU A 39 12.66 2.41 11.17
CA LEU A 39 11.56 1.96 10.31
C LEU A 39 10.91 0.67 10.84
N LEU A 40 11.69 -0.21 11.47
CA LEU A 40 11.16 -1.41 12.13
C LEU A 40 10.09 -1.05 13.16
N LEU A 41 10.34 -0.07 14.03
CA LEU A 41 9.41 0.34 15.07
C LEU A 41 8.11 0.91 14.47
N VAL A 42 8.23 1.73 13.41
CA VAL A 42 7.07 2.23 12.66
C VAL A 42 6.27 1.07 12.10
N ARG A 43 6.92 0.13 11.39
CA ARG A 43 6.26 -1.02 10.78
C ARG A 43 5.64 -1.97 11.79
N LEU A 44 6.25 -2.13 12.97
CA LEU A 44 5.68 -2.91 14.06
C LEU A 44 4.36 -2.28 14.54
N ALA A 45 4.33 -0.97 14.74
CA ALA A 45 3.10 -0.25 15.11
C ALA A 45 2.03 -0.35 14.01
N LEU A 46 2.41 -0.12 12.75
CA LEU A 46 1.49 -0.22 11.61
C LEU A 46 0.89 -1.63 11.47
N ALA A 47 1.72 -2.67 11.59
CA ALA A 47 1.28 -4.06 11.52
C ALA A 47 0.35 -4.43 12.68
N ALA A 48 0.63 -3.95 13.90
CA ALA A 48 -0.22 -4.17 15.06
C ALA A 48 -1.60 -3.52 14.87
N VAL A 49 -1.64 -2.25 14.43
CA VAL A 49 -2.91 -1.54 14.17
C VAL A 49 -3.69 -2.21 13.04
N ALA A 50 -3.05 -2.51 11.89
CA ALA A 50 -3.70 -3.17 10.77
C ALA A 50 -4.27 -4.55 11.14
N SER A 51 -3.52 -5.33 11.92
CA SER A 51 -3.98 -6.64 12.41
C SER A 51 -5.15 -6.48 13.39
N GLY A 52 -5.10 -5.48 14.26
CA GLY A 52 -6.19 -5.15 15.19
C GLY A 52 -7.48 -4.79 14.48
N ILE A 53 -7.43 -3.95 13.44
CA ILE A 53 -8.59 -3.58 12.63
C ILE A 53 -9.14 -4.79 11.88
N LEU A 54 -8.28 -5.63 11.29
CA LEU A 54 -8.71 -6.86 10.63
C LEU A 54 -9.42 -7.81 11.61
N ILE A 55 -8.85 -8.03 12.81
CA ILE A 55 -9.46 -8.86 13.85
C ILE A 55 -10.80 -8.27 14.29
N TRP A 56 -10.88 -6.95 14.50
CA TRP A 56 -12.13 -6.28 14.87
C TRP A 56 -13.20 -6.49 13.79
N SER A 57 -12.87 -6.25 12.51
CA SER A 57 -13.79 -6.49 11.39
C SER A 57 -14.29 -7.93 11.34
N LEU A 58 -13.41 -8.92 11.54
CA LEU A 58 -13.77 -10.33 11.57
C LEU A 58 -14.66 -10.67 12.78
N VAL A 59 -14.37 -10.14 13.97
CA VAL A 59 -15.17 -10.43 15.17
C VAL A 59 -16.55 -9.77 15.09
N ALA A 60 -16.62 -8.55 14.56
CA ALA A 60 -17.87 -7.80 14.48
C ALA A 60 -18.81 -8.29 13.37
N GLY A 61 -18.27 -8.83 12.27
CA GLY A 61 -19.07 -9.08 11.07
C GLY A 61 -18.61 -10.22 10.18
N ALA A 62 -17.83 -11.19 10.68
CA ALA A 62 -17.50 -12.37 9.88
C ALA A 62 -18.78 -13.15 9.52
N GLY A 63 -19.03 -13.24 8.21
CA GLY A 63 -20.10 -14.03 7.62
C GLY A 63 -19.71 -14.47 6.20
N PRO A 64 -20.55 -15.27 5.52
CA PRO A 64 -20.26 -15.75 4.17
C PRO A 64 -20.08 -14.61 3.15
N TYR A 65 -20.67 -13.44 3.43
CA TYR A 65 -20.56 -12.24 2.60
C TYR A 65 -19.34 -11.37 2.92
N TRP A 66 -18.54 -11.69 3.93
CA TRP A 66 -17.43 -10.82 4.30
C TRP A 66 -16.45 -10.63 3.13
N LEU A 67 -16.11 -11.72 2.43
CA LEU A 67 -15.12 -11.67 1.34
C LEU A 67 -15.69 -11.11 0.01
N ILE A 68 -16.98 -10.79 -0.09
CA ILE A 68 -17.50 -10.18 -1.33
C ILE A 68 -17.22 -8.66 -1.39
N TYR A 69 -17.00 -8.00 -0.26
CA TYR A 69 -16.77 -6.55 -0.20
C TYR A 69 -15.32 -6.15 -0.50
N LEU A 70 -15.15 -5.11 -1.31
CA LEU A 70 -13.85 -4.54 -1.66
C LEU A 70 -13.11 -4.01 -0.42
N THR A 71 -13.83 -3.41 0.52
CA THR A 71 -13.27 -2.93 1.79
C THR A 71 -12.50 -4.03 2.52
N ASN A 72 -13.04 -5.25 2.51
CA ASN A 72 -12.45 -6.40 3.19
C ASN A 72 -11.23 -6.96 2.45
N TRP A 73 -11.21 -6.89 1.13
CA TRP A 73 -9.98 -7.13 0.34
C TRP A 73 -8.92 -6.08 0.66
N GLY A 74 -9.32 -4.82 0.79
CA GLY A 74 -8.45 -3.73 1.23
C GLY A 74 -7.80 -3.98 2.59
N LEU A 75 -8.58 -4.43 3.57
CA LEU A 75 -8.08 -4.82 4.90
C LEU A 75 -7.00 -5.90 4.79
N LEU A 76 -7.27 -6.98 4.05
CA LEU A 76 -6.30 -8.06 3.84
C LEU A 76 -5.02 -7.52 3.18
N LEU A 77 -5.15 -6.68 2.15
CA LEU A 77 -4.01 -6.06 1.47
C LEU A 77 -3.17 -5.15 2.39
N VAL A 78 -3.80 -4.36 3.26
CA VAL A 78 -3.12 -3.52 4.25
C VAL A 78 -2.38 -4.37 5.29
N THR A 79 -3.02 -5.41 5.82
CA THR A 79 -2.38 -6.32 6.77
C THR A 79 -1.23 -7.09 6.12
N MET A 80 -1.39 -7.61 4.90
CA MET A 80 -0.33 -8.31 4.17
C MET A 80 0.86 -7.39 3.85
N MET A 81 0.61 -6.15 3.43
CA MET A 81 1.66 -5.18 3.16
C MET A 81 2.44 -4.83 4.43
N THR A 82 1.76 -4.57 5.55
CA THR A 82 2.42 -4.19 6.81
C THR A 82 3.21 -5.35 7.42
N LEU A 83 2.68 -6.57 7.39
CA LEU A 83 3.40 -7.77 7.84
C LEU A 83 4.61 -8.10 6.97
N SER A 84 4.49 -7.99 5.65
CA SER A 84 5.63 -8.20 4.74
C SER A 84 6.70 -7.12 4.90
N GLY A 85 6.31 -5.85 5.11
CA GLY A 85 7.25 -4.78 5.43
C GLY A 85 7.97 -5.01 6.76
N LEU A 86 7.23 -5.43 7.79
CA LEU A 86 7.80 -5.80 9.08
C LEU A 86 8.81 -6.95 8.94
N LEU A 87 8.49 -7.98 8.15
CA LEU A 87 9.40 -9.07 7.83
C LEU A 87 10.69 -8.55 7.17
N VAL A 88 10.59 -7.66 6.17
CA VAL A 88 11.76 -7.04 5.52
C VAL A 88 12.66 -6.35 6.56
N SER A 89 12.07 -5.57 7.47
CA SER A 89 12.83 -4.89 8.54
C SER A 89 13.45 -5.87 9.54
N CYS A 90 12.74 -6.93 9.96
CA CYS A 90 13.29 -7.97 10.83
C CYS A 90 14.47 -8.70 10.18
N MET A 91 14.32 -9.08 8.89
CA MET A 91 15.37 -9.77 8.16
C MET A 91 16.64 -8.93 8.00
N SER A 92 16.49 -7.60 7.87
CA SER A 92 17.63 -6.68 7.82
C SER A 92 18.43 -6.59 9.13
N LEU A 93 17.83 -6.98 10.27
CA LEU A 93 18.55 -7.10 11.55
C LEU A 93 19.24 -8.47 11.67
N CYS A 94 18.58 -9.54 11.23
CA CYS A 94 19.09 -10.90 11.39
C CYS A 94 20.18 -11.26 10.38
N ARG A 95 20.19 -10.60 9.21
CA ARG A 95 21.16 -10.84 8.15
C ARG A 95 21.64 -9.50 7.60
N PRO A 96 22.95 -9.22 7.59
CA PRO A 96 23.47 -8.08 6.84
C PRO A 96 23.15 -8.34 5.37
N LEU A 97 22.17 -7.63 4.86
CA LEU A 97 21.70 -7.75 3.48
C LEU A 97 22.74 -7.08 2.58
N THR A 98 23.48 -7.88 1.81
CA THR A 98 24.42 -7.36 0.81
C THR A 98 23.66 -6.94 -0.44
N ASP A 99 24.16 -5.91 -1.13
CA ASP A 99 23.62 -5.48 -2.42
C ASP A 99 23.81 -6.60 -3.44
N ALA A 100 22.74 -7.37 -3.67
CA ALA A 100 22.66 -8.40 -4.70
C ALA A 100 22.06 -7.83 -5.98
N VAL A 101 22.38 -8.45 -7.12
CA VAL A 101 21.83 -8.06 -8.44
C VAL A 101 20.30 -8.18 -8.48
N GLU A 102 19.73 -9.11 -7.70
CA GLU A 102 18.30 -9.33 -7.58
C GLU A 102 17.83 -9.16 -6.14
N LEU A 103 16.61 -8.62 -5.98
CA LEU A 103 15.98 -8.47 -4.68
C LEU A 103 15.57 -9.85 -4.13
N PRO A 104 15.79 -10.12 -2.83
CA PRO A 104 15.22 -11.30 -2.19
C PRO A 104 13.69 -11.35 -2.40
N TRP A 105 13.14 -12.55 -2.57
CA TRP A 105 11.73 -12.74 -2.93
C TRP A 105 10.75 -12.04 -1.97
N TYR A 106 11.07 -12.00 -0.67
CA TYR A 106 10.21 -11.38 0.35
C TYR A 106 10.21 -9.85 0.26
N VAL A 107 11.31 -9.25 -0.21
CA VAL A 107 11.41 -7.80 -0.48
C VAL A 107 10.61 -7.48 -1.74
N SER A 108 10.75 -8.30 -2.78
CA SER A 108 9.97 -8.17 -4.01
C SER A 108 8.47 -8.29 -3.73
N MET A 109 8.06 -9.26 -2.91
CA MET A 109 6.67 -9.43 -2.48
C MET A 109 6.15 -8.21 -1.70
N TYR A 110 6.90 -7.73 -0.71
CA TYR A 110 6.56 -6.50 0.01
C TYR A 110 6.39 -5.33 -0.95
N TRP A 111 7.28 -5.17 -1.94
CA TRP A 111 7.22 -4.07 -2.88
C TRP A 111 5.99 -4.14 -3.81
N LEU A 112 5.65 -5.34 -4.29
CA LEU A 112 4.40 -5.57 -5.04
C LEU A 112 3.19 -5.19 -4.19
N MET A 113 3.13 -5.68 -2.94
CA MET A 113 2.05 -5.35 -2.01
C MET A 113 1.99 -3.85 -1.75
N TYR A 114 3.12 -3.18 -1.54
CA TYR A 114 3.19 -1.73 -1.36
C TYR A 114 2.61 -0.96 -2.56
N ASN A 115 3.00 -1.33 -3.79
CA ASN A 115 2.52 -0.65 -5.00
C ASN A 115 1.00 -0.80 -5.19
N ILE A 116 0.43 -1.95 -4.80
CA ILE A 116 -1.00 -2.24 -4.88
C ILE A 116 -1.75 -1.53 -3.75
N THR A 117 -1.39 -1.88 -2.51
CA THR A 117 -2.16 -1.61 -1.30
C THR A 117 -2.31 -0.12 -1.02
N VAL A 118 -1.25 0.68 -1.21
CA VAL A 118 -1.31 2.13 -0.92
C VAL A 118 -2.40 2.81 -1.75
N SER A 119 -2.46 2.52 -3.05
CA SER A 119 -3.43 3.17 -3.94
C SER A 119 -4.84 2.63 -3.72
N ILE A 120 -4.97 1.32 -3.47
CA ILE A 120 -6.27 0.69 -3.19
C ILE A 120 -6.86 1.18 -1.86
N ALA A 121 -6.05 1.36 -0.81
CA ALA A 121 -6.53 1.87 0.47
C ALA A 121 -7.12 3.28 0.33
N ILE A 122 -6.40 4.18 -0.36
CA ILE A 122 -6.88 5.55 -0.63
C ILE A 122 -8.14 5.52 -1.48
N MET A 123 -8.20 4.65 -2.50
CA MET A 123 -9.40 4.48 -3.32
C MET A 123 -10.61 4.04 -2.49
N ILE A 124 -10.44 3.05 -1.61
CA ILE A 124 -11.52 2.55 -0.75
C ILE A 124 -12.07 3.67 0.14
N THR A 125 -11.20 4.50 0.71
CA THR A 125 -11.62 5.69 1.47
C THR A 125 -12.45 6.64 0.63
N LEU A 126 -11.99 6.97 -0.58
CA LEU A 126 -12.72 7.89 -1.46
C LEU A 126 -14.07 7.32 -1.87
N LEU A 127 -14.11 6.05 -2.29
CA LEU A 127 -15.37 5.40 -2.68
C LEU A 127 -16.35 5.37 -1.52
N TYR A 128 -15.90 5.06 -0.31
CA TYR A 128 -16.76 5.05 0.86
C TYR A 128 -17.33 6.44 1.16
N TRP A 129 -16.47 7.41 1.43
CA TRP A 129 -16.92 8.74 1.89
C TRP A 129 -17.63 9.56 0.82
N ILE A 130 -17.41 9.28 -0.47
CA ILE A 130 -18.05 10.01 -1.58
C ILE A 130 -19.32 9.32 -2.07
N LEU A 131 -19.34 7.98 -2.12
CA LEU A 131 -20.39 7.22 -2.79
C LEU A 131 -21.25 6.35 -1.88
N LEU A 132 -20.79 6.00 -0.67
CA LEU A 132 -21.47 5.03 0.20
C LEU A 132 -21.87 5.59 1.56
N PHE A 133 -21.14 6.57 2.10
CA PHE A 133 -21.43 7.12 3.42
C PHE A 133 -22.74 7.93 3.40
N ASP A 134 -23.70 7.51 4.24
CA ASP A 134 -24.94 8.23 4.48
C ASP A 134 -25.01 8.71 5.94
N PRO A 135 -24.98 10.04 6.20
CA PRO A 135 -25.09 10.56 7.55
C PRO A 135 -26.50 10.40 8.15
N GLU A 136 -27.56 10.25 7.35
CA GLU A 136 -28.93 10.10 7.84
C GLU A 136 -29.14 8.71 8.44
N GLU A 137 -28.67 7.66 7.76
CA GLU A 137 -28.69 6.27 8.28
C GLU A 137 -27.86 6.10 9.56
N THR A 138 -26.81 6.90 9.72
CA THR A 138 -25.97 6.85 10.93
C THR A 138 -26.66 7.48 12.15
N ASN A 139 -27.53 8.48 11.93
CA ASN A 139 -28.14 9.27 13.01
C ASN A 139 -29.48 8.71 13.50
N ASP A 140 -30.18 7.93 12.68
CA ASP A 140 -31.47 7.34 13.05
C ASP A 140 -31.33 6.03 13.88
N GLY A 141 -30.09 5.55 14.07
CA GLY A 141 -29.79 4.32 14.81
C GLY A 141 -30.29 3.05 14.11
N SER A 142 -30.72 3.14 12.86
CA SER A 142 -31.24 2.02 12.06
C SER A 142 -30.12 1.20 11.42
N SER A 143 -28.95 1.82 11.19
CA SER A 143 -27.75 1.11 10.76
C SER A 143 -27.07 0.41 11.94
N GLN A 144 -26.91 -0.92 11.85
CA GLN A 144 -26.08 -1.73 12.74
C GLN A 144 -24.56 -1.47 12.59
N GLY A 145 -24.15 -0.47 11.78
CA GLY A 145 -22.76 -0.12 11.52
C GLY A 145 -22.16 0.69 12.67
N ASP A 146 -21.13 0.15 13.31
CA ASP A 146 -20.30 0.92 14.23
C ASP A 146 -19.50 1.95 13.42
N ILE A 147 -19.87 3.23 13.50
CA ILE A 147 -19.16 4.33 12.81
C ILE A 147 -17.65 4.30 13.05
N TRP A 148 -17.21 3.80 14.23
CA TRP A 148 -15.79 3.65 14.52
C TRP A 148 -15.14 2.55 13.69
N LEU A 149 -15.86 1.48 13.39
CA LEU A 149 -15.41 0.43 12.48
C LEU A 149 -15.33 0.97 11.04
N ASP A 150 -16.27 1.81 10.61
CA ASP A 150 -16.20 2.43 9.28
C ASP A 150 -15.00 3.38 9.16
N VAL A 151 -14.79 4.23 10.18
CA VAL A 151 -13.61 5.10 10.25
C VAL A 151 -12.33 4.26 10.28
N ALA A 152 -12.30 3.13 10.99
CA ALA A 152 -11.13 2.26 11.06
C ALA A 152 -10.84 1.57 9.71
N THR A 153 -11.85 0.95 9.11
CA THR A 153 -11.72 0.11 7.90
C THR A 153 -11.56 0.92 6.61
N HIS A 154 -11.97 2.19 6.60
CA HIS A 154 -11.78 3.08 5.45
C HIS A 154 -10.68 4.11 5.75
N GLY A 155 -10.93 5.01 6.71
CA GLY A 155 -10.05 6.14 7.02
C GLY A 155 -8.69 5.74 7.58
N ILE A 156 -8.66 5.02 8.71
CA ILE A 156 -7.40 4.63 9.37
C ILE A 156 -6.57 3.70 8.48
N ASN A 157 -7.20 2.84 7.70
CA ASN A 157 -6.52 2.03 6.68
C ASN A 157 -5.68 2.88 5.71
N SER A 158 -6.24 3.98 5.20
CA SER A 158 -5.46 4.91 4.35
C SER A 158 -4.34 5.59 5.14
N CYS A 159 -4.59 6.03 6.36
CA CYS A 159 -3.57 6.62 7.22
C CYS A 159 -2.38 5.67 7.45
N ILE A 160 -2.62 4.38 7.68
CA ILE A 160 -1.57 3.35 7.83
C ILE A 160 -0.66 3.34 6.59
N THR A 161 -1.26 3.26 5.40
CA THR A 161 -0.49 3.22 4.14
C THR A 161 0.25 4.53 3.86
N LEU A 162 -0.33 5.68 4.21
CA LEU A 162 0.32 6.99 4.08
C LEU A 162 1.52 7.12 5.02
N VAL A 163 1.42 6.65 6.26
CA VAL A 163 2.55 6.60 7.18
C VAL A 163 3.67 5.72 6.62
N GLU A 164 3.36 4.55 6.05
CA GLU A 164 4.36 3.70 5.39
C GLU A 164 5.03 4.43 4.21
N VAL A 165 4.26 5.10 3.35
CA VAL A 165 4.77 5.91 2.23
C VAL A 165 5.69 7.02 2.73
N LEU A 166 5.30 7.74 3.79
CA LEU A 166 6.09 8.87 4.28
C LEU A 166 7.33 8.41 5.05
N ALA A 167 7.25 7.31 5.80
CA ALA A 167 8.32 6.85 6.67
C ALA A 167 9.40 6.03 5.94
N ALA A 168 9.02 5.14 5.03
CA ALA A 168 9.96 4.25 4.34
C ALA A 168 10.71 4.96 3.19
N ARG A 169 11.85 4.43 2.77
CA ARG A 169 12.51 4.83 1.51
C ARG A 169 11.99 4.06 0.30
N THR A 170 11.05 3.14 0.48
CA THR A 170 10.48 2.29 -0.58
C THR A 170 10.11 3.13 -1.80
N PRO A 171 10.61 2.77 -3.00
CA PRO A 171 10.37 3.54 -4.21
C PRO A 171 8.99 3.23 -4.81
N ALA A 172 8.36 4.22 -5.42
CA ALA A 172 7.27 4.01 -6.37
C ALA A 172 7.78 4.31 -7.79
N ARG A 173 7.38 3.49 -8.77
CA ARG A 173 7.74 3.66 -10.19
C ARG A 173 6.47 3.80 -11.01
N LEU A 174 6.37 4.81 -11.87
CA LEU A 174 5.20 4.97 -12.76
C LEU A 174 4.90 3.72 -13.61
N LEU A 175 5.95 2.97 -13.97
CA LEU A 175 5.83 1.70 -14.70
C LEU A 175 4.97 0.65 -13.98
N HIS A 176 4.83 0.73 -12.66
CA HIS A 176 4.08 -0.24 -11.85
C HIS A 176 2.60 0.15 -11.65
N VAL A 177 2.10 1.20 -12.31
CA VAL A 177 0.69 1.65 -12.20
C VAL A 177 -0.31 0.54 -12.54
N TYR A 178 0.07 -0.40 -13.41
CA TYR A 178 -0.78 -1.53 -13.77
C TYR A 178 -1.06 -2.49 -12.60
N GLN A 179 -0.25 -2.49 -11.54
CA GLN A 179 -0.39 -3.40 -10.40
C GLN A 179 -1.68 -3.13 -9.59
N PRO A 180 -1.92 -1.91 -9.07
CA PRO A 180 -3.21 -1.60 -8.43
C PRO A 180 -4.38 -1.63 -9.42
N LEU A 181 -4.18 -1.23 -10.68
CA LEU A 181 -5.23 -1.33 -11.72
C LEU A 181 -5.69 -2.77 -11.93
N GLY A 182 -4.74 -3.72 -11.96
CA GLY A 182 -5.03 -5.14 -12.09
C GLY A 182 -5.94 -5.64 -10.97
N VAL A 183 -5.67 -5.24 -9.72
CA VAL A 183 -6.52 -5.62 -8.56
C VAL A 183 -7.90 -4.97 -8.63
N GLY A 184 -7.98 -3.68 -8.98
CA GLY A 184 -9.26 -2.98 -9.12
C GLY A 184 -10.15 -3.56 -10.22
N LEU A 185 -9.57 -3.83 -11.40
CA LEU A 185 -10.28 -4.46 -12.52
C LEU A 185 -10.65 -5.91 -12.23
N TRP A 186 -9.79 -6.64 -11.49
CA TRP A 186 -10.11 -7.98 -11.04
C TRP A 186 -11.30 -7.99 -10.08
N TYR A 187 -11.38 -7.05 -9.14
CA TYR A 187 -12.56 -6.93 -8.28
C TYR A 187 -13.82 -6.58 -9.07
N ALA A 188 -13.73 -5.66 -10.04
CA ALA A 188 -14.86 -5.34 -10.91
C ALA A 188 -15.35 -6.59 -11.68
N ALA A 189 -14.42 -7.35 -12.30
CA ALA A 189 -14.74 -8.59 -12.99
C ALA A 189 -15.35 -9.64 -12.03
N PHE A 190 -14.78 -9.82 -10.85
CA PHE A 190 -15.32 -10.68 -9.80
C PHE A 190 -16.76 -10.31 -9.46
N SER A 191 -17.05 -9.02 -9.20
CA SER A 191 -18.40 -8.59 -8.83
C SER A 191 -19.43 -8.82 -9.94
N ALA A 192 -19.03 -8.66 -11.21
CA ALA A 192 -19.88 -8.93 -12.37
C ALA A 192 -20.20 -10.44 -12.50
N VAL A 193 -19.18 -11.28 -12.35
CA VAL A 193 -19.34 -12.74 -12.37
C VAL A 193 -20.17 -13.22 -11.18
N TYR A 194 -19.94 -12.66 -9.99
CA TYR A 194 -20.70 -12.96 -8.78
C TYR A 194 -22.20 -12.69 -8.98
N TYR A 195 -22.54 -11.53 -9.54
CA TYR A 195 -23.91 -11.20 -9.93
C TYR A 195 -24.47 -12.19 -10.98
N ALA A 196 -23.71 -12.45 -12.06
CA ALA A 196 -24.15 -13.35 -13.13
C ALA A 196 -24.40 -14.79 -12.64
N ALA A 197 -23.71 -15.21 -11.57
CA ALA A 197 -23.89 -16.49 -10.91
C ALA A 197 -25.07 -16.51 -9.91
N GLY A 198 -25.82 -15.41 -9.78
CA GLY A 198 -26.96 -15.28 -8.85
C GLY A 198 -26.58 -14.89 -7.43
N GLY A 199 -25.38 -14.34 -7.22
CA GLY A 199 -24.93 -13.86 -5.92
C GLY A 199 -25.75 -12.68 -5.38
N THR A 200 -25.85 -12.58 -4.05
CA THR A 200 -26.59 -11.53 -3.35
C THR A 200 -25.75 -10.92 -2.22
N ASP A 201 -26.15 -9.80 -1.66
CA ASP A 201 -25.61 -9.32 -0.39
C ASP A 201 -26.23 -10.05 0.82
N GLY A 202 -25.87 -9.59 2.03
CA GLY A 202 -26.41 -10.11 3.29
C GLY A 202 -27.92 -9.91 3.47
N ASN A 203 -28.53 -8.99 2.73
CA ASN A 203 -29.96 -8.69 2.77
C ASN A 203 -30.74 -9.37 1.63
N GLY A 204 -30.06 -10.09 0.74
CA GLY A 204 -30.67 -10.75 -0.43
C GLY A 204 -30.82 -9.85 -1.66
N TYR A 205 -30.24 -8.65 -1.67
CA TYR A 205 -30.21 -7.80 -2.85
C TYR A 205 -29.24 -8.36 -3.91
N PRO A 206 -29.56 -8.25 -5.21
CA PRO A 206 -28.75 -8.82 -6.28
C PRO A 206 -27.56 -7.93 -6.67
N PHE A 207 -26.92 -7.26 -5.71
CA PHE A 207 -25.74 -6.43 -5.90
C PHE A 207 -24.93 -6.36 -4.60
N ILE A 208 -23.60 -6.22 -4.71
CA ILE A 208 -22.72 -6.03 -3.54
C ILE A 208 -22.76 -4.57 -3.08
N TYR A 209 -22.67 -3.65 -4.04
CA TYR A 209 -22.83 -2.22 -3.85
C TYR A 209 -23.88 -1.74 -4.85
N GLU A 210 -24.87 -0.98 -4.39
CA GLU A 210 -25.94 -0.52 -5.28
C GLU A 210 -25.39 0.27 -6.48
N ILE A 211 -24.39 1.14 -6.26
CA ILE A 211 -23.76 1.92 -7.32
C ILE A 211 -23.15 1.04 -8.43
N LEU A 212 -22.83 -0.21 -8.10
CA LEU A 212 -22.24 -1.24 -8.97
C LEU A 212 -23.26 -2.34 -9.34
N ASP A 213 -24.56 -2.02 -9.31
CA ASP A 213 -25.63 -2.91 -9.76
C ASP A 213 -25.52 -3.20 -11.27
N TRP A 214 -25.10 -4.43 -11.58
CA TRP A 214 -24.85 -4.92 -12.94
C TRP A 214 -26.11 -5.09 -13.79
N ARG A 215 -27.32 -5.02 -13.21
CA ARG A 215 -28.57 -4.87 -13.97
C ARG A 215 -28.59 -3.55 -14.75
N GLN A 216 -27.89 -2.54 -14.24
CA GLN A 216 -27.70 -1.22 -14.84
C GLN A 216 -26.30 -1.12 -15.46
N GLY A 217 -26.01 -1.96 -16.45
CA GLY A 217 -24.67 -2.11 -17.03
C GLY A 217 -23.99 -0.81 -17.48
N ALA A 218 -24.74 0.17 -18.00
CA ALA A 218 -24.19 1.48 -18.36
C ALA A 218 -23.73 2.29 -17.14
N ARG A 219 -24.50 2.27 -16.04
CA ARG A 219 -24.15 2.91 -14.77
C ARG A 219 -22.93 2.24 -14.15
N ALA A 220 -22.99 0.91 -14.01
CA ALA A 220 -21.89 0.12 -13.46
C ALA A 220 -20.59 0.31 -14.26
N GLY A 221 -20.67 0.27 -15.59
CA GLY A 221 -19.53 0.52 -16.48
C GLY A 221 -18.93 1.92 -16.32
N THR A 222 -19.78 2.94 -16.13
CA THR A 222 -19.34 4.32 -15.86
C THR A 222 -18.59 4.41 -14.53
N VAL A 223 -19.10 3.77 -13.48
CA VAL A 223 -18.45 3.73 -12.15
C VAL A 223 -17.10 3.04 -12.23
N VAL A 224 -17.00 1.91 -12.94
CA VAL A 224 -15.72 1.20 -13.13
C VAL A 224 -14.72 2.06 -13.91
N ALA A 225 -15.15 2.73 -14.99
CA ALA A 225 -14.29 3.60 -15.77
C ALA A 225 -13.80 4.81 -14.95
N ALA A 226 -14.69 5.47 -14.21
CA ALA A 226 -14.36 6.59 -13.34
C ALA A 226 -13.42 6.17 -12.20
N SER A 227 -13.66 5.01 -11.58
CA SER A 227 -12.79 4.46 -10.53
C SER A 227 -11.41 4.10 -11.09
N THR A 228 -11.34 3.54 -12.30
CA THR A 228 -10.06 3.24 -12.97
C THR A 228 -9.27 4.53 -13.24
N ALA A 229 -9.91 5.57 -13.77
CA ALA A 229 -9.27 6.86 -14.00
C ALA A 229 -8.80 7.51 -12.68
N CYS A 230 -9.64 7.47 -11.64
CA CYS A 230 -9.29 7.96 -10.31
C CYS A 230 -8.09 7.19 -9.72
N LEU A 231 -8.02 5.87 -9.89
CA LEU A 231 -6.91 5.07 -9.39
C LEU A 231 -5.57 5.42 -10.07
N ILE A 232 -5.60 5.76 -11.36
CA ILE A 232 -4.41 6.28 -12.09
C ILE A 232 -3.95 7.60 -11.45
N VAL A 233 -4.89 8.52 -11.19
CA VAL A 233 -4.57 9.81 -10.56
C VAL A 233 -3.98 9.60 -9.16
N ILE A 234 -4.60 8.76 -8.33
CA ILE A 234 -4.09 8.40 -7.00
C ILE A 234 -2.67 7.85 -7.10
N TYR A 235 -2.41 6.91 -8.04
CA TYR A 235 -1.09 6.33 -8.19
C TYR A 235 -0.02 7.37 -8.56
N VAL A 236 -0.35 8.31 -9.46
CA VAL A 236 0.54 9.41 -9.84
C VAL A 236 0.82 10.32 -8.63
N LEU A 237 -0.19 10.59 -7.79
CA LEU A 237 -0.01 11.37 -6.56
C LEU A 237 0.86 10.65 -5.52
N VAL A 238 0.68 9.34 -5.35
CA VAL A 238 1.54 8.50 -4.49
C VAL A 238 2.98 8.54 -5.00
N TRP A 239 3.18 8.34 -6.31
CA TRP A 239 4.49 8.46 -6.93
C TRP A 239 5.12 9.84 -6.68
N GLY A 240 4.39 10.93 -6.92
CA GLY A 240 4.85 12.29 -6.63
C GLY A 240 5.20 12.50 -5.15
N THR A 241 4.44 11.90 -4.24
CA THR A 241 4.71 11.92 -2.79
C THR A 241 6.02 11.24 -2.46
N THR A 242 6.32 10.08 -3.05
CA THR A 242 7.61 9.39 -2.83
C THR A 242 8.80 10.23 -3.31
N LEU A 243 8.66 10.92 -4.45
CA LEU A 243 9.70 11.83 -4.95
C LEU A 243 9.88 13.05 -4.06
N CYS A 244 8.79 13.64 -3.57
CA CYS A 244 8.82 14.78 -2.66
C CYS A 244 9.50 14.39 -1.33
N ARG A 245 9.07 13.28 -0.72
CA ARG A 245 9.68 12.69 0.46
C ARG A 245 11.18 12.49 0.28
N GLU A 246 11.59 11.88 -0.84
CA GLU A 246 13.00 11.62 -1.11
C GLU A 246 13.81 12.91 -1.20
N LYS A 247 13.37 13.88 -2.00
CA LYS A 247 14.04 15.18 -2.15
C LYS A 247 14.13 15.94 -0.83
N LEU A 248 13.04 15.97 -0.06
CA LEU A 248 13.00 16.66 1.23
C LEU A 248 13.93 16.00 2.24
N SER A 249 13.90 14.67 2.33
CA SER A 249 14.78 13.89 3.19
C SER A 249 16.27 14.07 2.82
N LEU A 250 16.58 14.08 1.51
CA LEU A 250 17.92 14.39 1.03
C LEU A 250 18.35 15.79 1.46
N ALA A 251 17.52 16.81 1.22
CA ALA A 251 17.87 18.20 1.53
C ALA A 251 18.09 18.46 3.04
N THR A 252 17.31 17.81 3.91
CA THR A 252 17.25 18.14 5.35
C THR A 252 18.04 17.21 6.25
N ILE A 253 18.06 15.90 5.96
CA ILE A 253 18.61 14.89 6.86
C ILE A 253 19.83 14.22 6.26
N ARG A 254 19.74 13.78 4.99
CA ARG A 254 20.79 12.94 4.34
C ARG A 254 21.87 13.74 3.62
N THR A 255 21.71 15.06 3.43
CA THR A 255 22.73 15.96 2.85
C THR A 255 24.05 15.95 3.62
N THR A 256 24.02 15.65 4.92
CA THR A 256 25.21 15.72 5.78
C THR A 256 26.12 14.49 5.68
N SER A 257 25.70 13.36 5.07
CA SER A 257 26.53 12.14 5.02
C SER A 257 27.42 12.03 3.78
N HIS A 258 26.97 12.51 2.62
CA HIS A 258 27.76 12.46 1.38
C HIS A 258 28.93 13.46 1.32
N THR A 259 28.99 14.41 2.25
CA THR A 259 30.09 15.37 2.41
C THR A 259 31.05 15.01 3.53
N LEU A 260 30.78 13.94 4.30
CA LEU A 260 31.72 13.45 5.29
C LEU A 260 32.77 12.59 4.59
N PRO A 261 34.07 12.82 4.84
CA PRO A 261 35.10 11.92 4.35
C PRO A 261 34.80 10.50 4.85
N LEU A 262 35.08 9.50 4.00
CA LEU A 262 35.17 8.11 4.45
C LEU A 262 36.04 8.11 5.72
N THR A 263 35.56 7.48 6.79
CA THR A 263 36.37 7.28 8.00
C THR A 263 37.73 6.75 7.56
N PRO A 264 38.84 7.40 7.95
CA PRO A 264 40.17 6.85 7.67
C PRO A 264 40.20 5.41 8.17
N PRO A 265 40.88 4.48 7.46
CA PRO A 265 41.05 3.13 7.95
C PRO A 265 41.61 3.20 9.38
N ASP A 266 40.97 2.47 10.30
CA ASP A 266 41.39 2.46 11.69
C ASP A 266 42.86 2.00 11.74
N PRO A 267 43.79 2.85 12.24
CA PRO A 267 45.22 2.52 12.27
C PRO A 267 45.52 1.27 13.12
N HIS A 268 44.55 0.78 13.88
CA HIS A 268 44.67 -0.43 14.69
C HIS A 268 44.19 -1.72 13.98
N THR A 269 43.69 -1.64 12.75
CA THR A 269 43.40 -2.84 11.95
C THR A 269 44.69 -3.37 11.35
N GLN A 270 45.48 -4.09 12.15
CA GLN A 270 46.52 -4.94 11.60
C GLN A 270 45.84 -6.03 10.76
N ILE A 271 46.13 -6.02 9.47
CA ILE A 271 45.81 -7.12 8.56
C ILE A 271 46.64 -8.31 9.04
N VAL A 272 45.98 -9.32 9.61
CA VAL A 272 46.50 -10.65 9.87
C VAL A 272 45.92 -11.59 8.82
#